data_AF-A0A1F9UJR5-F1
#
_entry.id   AF-A0A1F9UJR5-F1
#
_cell.length_a   1.000
_cell.length_b   1.000
_cell.length_c   1.000
_cell.angle_alpha   90.00
_cell.angle_beta   90.00
_cell.angle_gamma   90.00
#
_symmetry.space_group_name_H-M   'P 1'
#
loop_
_entity.id
_entity.type
_entity.pdbx_description
1 polymer ?
#
loop_
_entity_poly.entity_id
_entity_poly.type
_entity_poly.pdbx_seq_one_letter_code
_entity_poly.pdbx_strand_id
1 'polypeptide(L)'
;MKINRALLWDYRFSEEELQTESFRQWYITRVLTHGTFEDVKEVGLQAIRQSLAQLWLPAAIRNFWEWYFGLPHAQPTRPDTYYFPNRAA
;
A
#
# COMPACT_ATOMS: atom_id res chain seq x y z
N MET A 1 -0.05 12.35 -3.99
CA MET A 1 -1.01 11.25 -4.28
C MET A 1 -2.05 11.79 -5.23
N LYS A 2 -2.23 11.17 -6.40
CA LYS A 2 -3.30 11.55 -7.30
C LYS A 2 -4.58 10.82 -6.86
N ILE A 3 -5.69 11.55 -6.78
CA ILE A 3 -6.95 11.03 -6.27
C ILE A 3 -7.84 10.65 -7.46
N ASN A 4 -8.18 9.37 -7.56
CA ASN A 4 -9.15 8.87 -8.49
C ASN A 4 -10.55 9.17 -7.97
N ARG A 5 -11.18 10.23 -8.51
CA ARG A 5 -12.52 10.68 -8.09
C ARG A 5 -13.62 9.65 -8.35
N ALA A 6 -13.40 8.65 -9.20
CA ALA A 6 -14.36 7.55 -9.38
C ALA A 6 -14.52 6.69 -8.11
N LEU A 7 -13.52 6.66 -7.23
CA LEU A 7 -13.58 5.97 -5.95
C LEU A 7 -14.32 6.76 -4.86
N LEU A 8 -14.75 8.00 -5.14
CA LEU A 8 -15.45 8.90 -4.22
C LEU A 8 -16.96 8.97 -4.54
N TRP A 9 -17.56 7.84 -4.93
CA TRP A 9 -18.94 7.79 -5.45
C TRP A 9 -20.04 7.93 -4.38
N ASP A 10 -19.72 7.69 -3.10
CA ASP A 10 -20.65 7.68 -1.97
C ASP A 10 -20.42 8.83 -0.97
N TYR A 11 -19.34 9.60 -1.13
CA TYR A 11 -19.01 10.67 -0.19
C TYR A 11 -18.41 11.89 -0.91
N ARG A 12 -18.89 13.07 -0.52
CA ARG A 12 -18.40 14.38 -1.00
C ARG A 12 -17.41 14.91 0.01
N PHE A 13 -16.15 15.11 -0.40
CA PHE A 13 -15.13 15.75 0.41
C PHE A 13 -14.91 17.19 -0.07
N SER A 14 -14.71 18.12 0.86
CA SER A 14 -14.18 19.45 0.57
C SER A 14 -12.70 19.36 0.20
N GLU A 15 -12.16 20.36 -0.52
CA GLU A 15 -10.74 20.38 -0.89
C GLU A 15 -9.81 20.43 0.33
N GLU A 16 -10.29 20.98 1.46
CA GLU A 16 -9.58 21.00 2.75
C GLU A 16 -9.52 19.60 3.36
N GLU A 17 -10.62 18.85 3.32
CA GLU A 17 -10.69 17.47 3.83
C GLU A 17 -9.76 16.54 3.05
N LEU A 18 -9.60 16.76 1.74
CA LEU A 18 -8.69 15.97 0.88
C LEU A 18 -7.21 16.04 1.32
N GLN A 19 -6.83 17.05 2.10
CA GLN A 19 -5.46 17.22 2.60
C GLN A 19 -5.23 16.56 3.97
N THR A 20 -6.27 16.03 4.59
CA THR A 20 -6.18 15.45 5.95
C THR A 20 -5.61 14.03 5.93
N GLU A 21 -4.94 13.66 7.03
CA GLU A 21 -4.45 12.29 7.21
C GLU A 21 -5.62 11.29 7.31
N SER A 22 -6.73 11.71 7.90
CA SER A 22 -7.97 10.91 7.97
C SER A 22 -8.50 10.57 6.58
N PHE A 23 -8.52 11.55 5.65
CA PHE A 23 -8.88 11.30 4.26
C PHE A 23 -7.88 10.38 3.58
N ARG A 24 -6.58 10.57 3.81
CA ARG A 24 -5.55 9.69 3.25
C ARG A 24 -5.78 8.24 3.66
N GLN A 25 -6.00 7.97 4.94
CA GLN A 25 -6.29 6.63 5.45
C GLN A 25 -7.57 6.06 4.83
N TRP A 26 -8.65 6.84 4.83
CA TRP A 26 -9.92 6.43 4.21
C TRP A 26 -9.76 6.10 2.71
N TYR A 27 -9.02 6.94 1.98
CA TYR A 27 -8.79 6.77 0.56
C TYR A 27 -7.95 5.52 0.26
N ILE A 28 -6.90 5.25 1.06
CA ILE A 28 -6.14 4.00 0.93
C ILE A 28 -7.05 2.80 1.17
N THR A 29 -7.91 2.82 2.21
CA THR A 29 -8.90 1.75 2.42
C THR A 29 -9.79 1.53 1.20
N ARG A 30 -10.24 2.60 0.53
CA ARG A 30 -11.03 2.51 -0.71
C ARG A 30 -10.24 1.91 -1.86
N VAL A 31 -9.01 2.35 -2.07
CA VAL A 31 -8.13 1.79 -3.10
C VAL A 31 -7.92 0.30 -2.88
N LEU A 32 -7.68 -0.14 -1.65
CA LEU A 32 -7.45 -1.57 -1.35
C LEU A 32 -8.72 -2.42 -1.49
N THR A 33 -9.91 -1.83 -1.45
CA THR A 33 -11.20 -2.55 -1.47
C THR A 33 -11.88 -2.52 -2.84
N HIS A 34 -11.78 -1.40 -3.55
CA HIS A 34 -12.51 -1.14 -4.79
C HIS A 34 -11.62 -0.58 -5.92
N GLY A 35 -10.35 -0.29 -5.63
CA GLY A 35 -9.42 0.26 -6.59
C GLY A 35 -8.88 -0.78 -7.57
N THR A 36 -8.24 -0.26 -8.61
CA THR A 36 -7.49 -1.03 -9.61
C THR A 36 -6.05 -1.23 -9.18
N PHE A 37 -5.31 -2.06 -9.92
CA PHE A 37 -3.88 -2.22 -9.71
C PHE A 37 -3.13 -0.89 -9.94
N GLU A 38 -3.57 -0.09 -10.89
CA GLU A 38 -3.03 1.25 -11.18
C GLU A 38 -3.19 2.19 -9.98
N ASP A 39 -4.36 2.19 -9.34
CA ASP A 39 -4.62 3.00 -8.14
C ASP A 39 -3.69 2.60 -6.97
N VAL A 40 -3.50 1.30 -6.76
CA VAL A 40 -2.55 0.75 -5.77
C VAL A 40 -1.12 1.22 -6.08
N LYS A 41 -0.75 1.23 -7.36
CA LYS A 41 0.57 1.65 -7.82
C LYS A 41 0.81 3.14 -7.61
N GLU A 42 -0.22 3.98 -7.80
CA GLU A 42 -0.16 5.43 -7.53
C GLU A 42 -0.03 5.75 -6.04
N VAL A 43 -0.67 4.98 -5.16
CA VAL A 43 -0.47 5.10 -3.70
C VAL A 43 0.94 4.63 -3.30
N GLY A 44 1.38 3.52 -3.89
CA GLY A 44 2.68 2.92 -3.64
C GLY A 44 2.63 1.90 -2.51
N LEU A 45 3.26 0.74 -2.75
CA LEU A 45 3.27 -0.40 -1.83
C LEU A 45 3.89 -0.06 -0.46
N GLN A 46 4.88 0.84 -0.41
CA GLN A 46 5.49 1.26 0.85
C GLN A 46 4.52 2.04 1.73
N ALA A 47 3.77 2.98 1.15
CA ALA A 47 2.77 3.75 1.87
C ALA A 47 1.64 2.84 2.38
N ILE A 48 1.17 1.93 1.53
CA ILE A 48 0.16 0.91 1.92
C ILE A 48 0.68 0.09 3.11
N ARG A 49 1.90 -0.44 3.04
CA ARG A 49 2.50 -1.24 4.12
C ARG A 49 2.62 -0.46 5.44
N GLN A 50 3.00 0.82 5.38
CA GLN A 50 3.11 1.67 6.57
C GLN A 50 1.74 1.97 7.19
N SER A 51 0.72 2.19 6.36
CA SER A 51 -0.63 2.49 6.81
C SER A 51 -1.42 1.25 7.23
N LEU A 52 -1.10 0.06 6.71
CA LEU A 52 -1.90 -1.18 6.86
C LEU A 52 -2.30 -1.51 8.31
N ALA A 53 -1.41 -1.26 9.27
CA ALA A 53 -1.68 -1.49 10.70
C ALA A 53 -2.78 -0.57 11.27
N GLN A 54 -2.95 0.63 10.70
CA GLN A 54 -3.87 1.67 11.18
C GLN A 54 -5.16 1.72 10.37
N LEU A 55 -5.21 1.09 9.19
CA LEU A 55 -6.39 1.11 8.32
C LEU A 55 -7.49 0.19 8.85
N TRP A 56 -8.71 0.70 8.88
CA TRP A 56 -9.88 -0.15 9.05
C TRP A 56 -10.19 -0.84 7.71
N LEU A 57 -10.00 -2.16 7.65
CA LEU A 57 -10.12 -2.98 6.45
C LEU A 57 -10.94 -4.24 6.75
N PRO A 58 -11.74 -4.73 5.78
CA PRO A 58 -12.34 -6.06 5.87
C PRO A 58 -11.26 -7.14 6.07
N ALA A 59 -11.53 -8.12 6.92
CA ALA A 59 -10.54 -9.13 7.33
C ALA A 59 -9.90 -9.85 6.13
N ALA A 60 -10.68 -10.21 5.11
CA ALA A 60 -10.18 -10.87 3.92
C ALA A 60 -9.12 -10.03 3.16
N ILE A 61 -9.37 -8.72 3.02
CA ILE A 61 -8.47 -7.80 2.32
C ILE A 61 -7.22 -7.58 3.16
N ARG A 62 -7.37 -7.34 4.47
CA ARG A 62 -6.26 -7.22 5.41
C ARG A 62 -5.35 -8.45 5.34
N ASN A 63 -5.92 -9.64 5.45
CA ASN A 63 -5.16 -10.89 5.43
C ASN A 63 -4.41 -11.07 4.11
N PHE A 64 -5.02 -10.72 2.97
CA PHE A 64 -4.34 -10.75 1.68
C PHE A 64 -3.11 -9.84 1.66
N TRP A 65 -3.23 -8.59 2.11
CA TRP A 65 -2.12 -7.65 2.10
C TRP A 65 -1.03 -8.01 3.11
N GLU A 66 -1.41 -8.47 4.30
CA GLU A 66 -0.47 -8.98 5.30
C GLU A 66 0.30 -10.20 4.77
N TRP A 67 -0.38 -11.14 4.12
CA TRP A 67 0.26 -12.25 3.42
C TRP A 67 1.21 -11.77 2.31
N TYR A 68 0.75 -10.86 1.44
CA TYR A 68 1.54 -10.33 0.33
C TYR A 68 2.83 -9.67 0.82
N PHE A 69 2.76 -8.81 1.83
CA PHE A 69 3.93 -8.16 2.41
C PHE A 69 4.80 -9.10 3.25
N GLY A 70 4.27 -10.25 3.65
CA GLY A 70 5.03 -11.33 4.30
C GLY A 70 5.85 -12.17 3.33
N LEU A 71 5.63 -12.07 2.01
CA LEU A 71 6.40 -12.83 1.02
C LEU A 71 7.86 -12.33 0.92
N PRO A 72 8.86 -13.22 0.76
CA PRO A 72 10.28 -12.85 0.68
C PRO A 72 10.61 -11.83 -0.42
N HIS A 73 9.86 -11.86 -1.53
CA HIS A 73 10.05 -10.99 -2.69
C HIS A 73 9.33 -9.64 -2.59
N ALA A 74 8.46 -9.45 -1.59
CA ALA A 74 7.77 -8.18 -1.34
C ALA A 74 8.56 -7.24 -0.42
N GLN A 75 9.72 -7.69 0.08
CA GLN A 75 10.66 -6.84 0.80
C GLN A 75 11.47 -6.04 -0.23
N PRO A 76 11.67 -4.72 -0.06
CA PRO A 76 12.67 -4.01 -0.84
C PRO A 76 13.99 -4.74 -0.58
N THR A 77 14.57 -5.29 -1.66
CA THR A 77 15.78 -6.11 -1.64
C THR A 77 16.76 -5.55 -0.61
N ARG A 78 17.04 -6.32 0.46
CA ARG A 78 18.31 -6.13 1.17
C ARG A 78 19.39 -6.24 0.08
N PRO A 79 20.33 -5.30 -0.04
CA PRO A 79 21.42 -5.48 -0.97
C PRO A 79 22.07 -6.80 -0.62
N ASP A 80 22.01 -7.75 -1.55
CA ASP A 80 22.46 -9.10 -1.34
C ASP A 80 23.94 -9.05 -0.94
N THR A 81 24.23 -9.35 0.31
CA THR A 81 25.58 -9.76 0.72
C THR A 81 25.81 -11.15 0.14
N TYR A 82 26.06 -11.22 -1.17
CA TYR A 82 26.67 -12.40 -1.77
C TYR A 82 28.13 -12.44 -1.30
N TYR A 83 28.33 -13.13 -0.18
CA TYR A 83 29.64 -13.62 0.21
C TYR A 83 30.04 -14.72 -0.78
N PHE A 84 30.86 -14.37 -1.78
CA PHE A 84 31.58 -15.36 -2.57
C PHE A 84 32.83 -15.77 -1.78
N PRO A 85 32.93 -17.00 -1.24
CA PRO A 85 34.19 -17.46 -0.69
C PRO A 85 35.20 -17.58 -1.85
N ASN A 86 36.26 -16.79 -1.75
CA ASN A 86 37.36 -16.76 -2.69
C ASN A 86 37.98 -18.17 -2.75
N ARG A 87 37.75 -18.91 -3.85
CA ARG A 87 38.51 -20.13 -4.12
C ARG A 87 39.88 -19.71 -4.61
N ALA A 88 40.86 -19.91 -3.73
CA ALA A 88 42.27 -19.90 -4.07
C ALA A 88 42.56 -20.82 -5.27
N ALA A 89 43.34 -20.30 -6.21
CA ALA A 89 44.16 -21.04 -7.16
C ALA A 89 45.48 -20.29 -7.32
#